data_AF-A0A933WWY4-F1
#
_entry.id   AF-A0A933WWY4-F1
#
_cell.length_a   1.000
_cell.length_b   1.000
_cell.length_c   1.000
_cell.angle_alpha   90.00
_cell.angle_beta   90.00
_cell.angle_gamma   90.00
#
_symmetry.space_group_name_H-M   'P 1'
#
loop_
_entity.id
_entity.type
_entity.pdbx_description
1 polymer ?
#
loop_
_entity_poly.entity_id
_entity_poly.type
_entity_poly.pdbx_seq_one_letter_code
_entity_poly.pdbx_strand_id
1 'polypeptide(L)'
;MTMELTVQTDTENDLIYVAFSARALKRGGVKKSVPVTDDVTLDFGARGALLGLEVMNASKVLGAAVGEITLNTLMGVREAAALAGVRPSNFVRDYAQRSDFPRPVVELASGRIWLRSQVEEYLRVRRRRLKAS
;
A
#
# COMPACT_ATOMS: atom_id res chain seq x y z
N MET A 1 -1.15 -14.94 -9.23
CA MET A 1 -0.96 -15.24 -7.79
C MET A 1 -1.15 -13.93 -7.06
N THR A 2 -2.22 -13.80 -6.26
CA THR A 2 -2.45 -12.58 -5.47
C THR A 2 -1.45 -12.57 -4.33
N MET A 3 -0.74 -11.45 -4.17
CA MET A 3 0.16 -11.24 -3.04
C MET A 3 -0.63 -10.50 -1.98
N GLU A 4 -0.68 -11.06 -0.77
CA GLU A 4 -1.34 -10.44 0.38
C GLU A 4 -0.28 -9.89 1.33
N LEU A 5 -0.47 -8.63 1.71
CA LEU A 5 0.25 -8.00 2.80
C LEU A 5 -0.59 -8.18 4.06
N THR A 6 0.00 -8.78 5.10
CA THR A 6 -0.66 -8.91 6.39
C THR A 6 -0.02 -7.93 7.34
N VAL A 7 -0.84 -7.17 8.07
CA VAL A 7 -0.37 -6.25 9.09
C VAL A 7 -1.01 -6.65 10.40
N GLN A 8 -0.17 -6.80 11.42
CA GLN A 8 -0.58 -7.02 12.78
C GLN A 8 -0.13 -5.81 13.61
N THR A 9 -1.05 -5.31 14.41
CA THR A 9 -0.82 -4.23 15.37
C THR A 9 -0.97 -4.76 16.78
N ASP A 10 -0.05 -4.41 17.65
CA ASP A 10 -0.14 -4.66 19.08
C ASP A 10 -0.08 -3.31 19.80
N THR A 11 -1.25 -2.83 20.24
CA THR A 11 -1.37 -1.53 20.91
C THR A 11 -0.85 -1.54 22.33
N GLU A 12 -0.78 -2.71 22.98
CA GLU A 12 -0.28 -2.85 24.34
C GLU A 12 1.25 -2.71 24.36
N ASN A 13 1.91 -3.27 23.34
CA ASN A 13 3.36 -3.26 23.21
C ASN A 13 3.90 -2.19 22.24
N ASP A 14 3.05 -1.30 21.73
CA ASP A 14 3.39 -0.26 20.74
C ASP A 14 4.18 -0.83 19.54
N LEU A 15 3.66 -1.91 18.95
CA LEU A 15 4.34 -2.69 17.91
C LEU A 15 3.50 -2.84 16.65
N ILE A 16 4.18 -2.83 15.50
CA ILE A 16 3.60 -3.18 14.20
C ILE A 16 4.47 -4.21 13.50
N TYR A 17 3.83 -5.27 13.02
CA TYR A 17 4.44 -6.22 12.12
C TYR A 17 3.79 -6.19 10.74
N VAL A 18 4.57 -6.03 9.69
CA VAL A 18 4.13 -6.10 8.29
C VAL A 18 4.77 -7.34 7.65
N ALA A 19 3.95 -8.34 7.35
CA ALA A 19 4.35 -9.52 6.59
C ALA A 19 4.17 -9.27 5.08
N PHE A 20 5.26 -9.40 4.34
CA PHE A 20 5.29 -9.34 2.88
C PHE A 20 4.98 -10.69 2.22
N SER A 21 4.90 -11.77 3.00
CA SER A 21 4.60 -13.10 2.50
C SER A 21 3.96 -13.96 3.57
N ALA A 22 3.03 -14.84 3.18
CA ALA A 22 2.50 -15.89 4.05
C ALA A 22 3.60 -16.80 4.66
N ARG A 23 4.81 -16.81 4.09
CA ARG A 23 5.97 -17.51 4.68
C ARG A 23 6.43 -16.87 5.98
N ALA A 24 6.31 -15.55 6.15
CA ALA A 24 6.66 -14.85 7.38
C ALA A 24 5.83 -15.35 8.56
N LEU A 25 4.56 -15.68 8.30
CA LEU A 25 3.59 -16.14 9.31
C LEU A 25 3.76 -17.62 9.68
N LYS A 26 4.65 -18.35 9.00
CA LYS A 26 4.91 -19.77 9.32
C LYS A 26 6.04 -19.86 10.33
N ARG A 27 5.87 -20.71 11.35
CA ARG A 27 6.93 -21.02 12.32
C ARG A 27 8.22 -21.43 11.59
N GLY A 28 9.32 -20.76 11.89
CA GLY A 28 10.61 -20.98 11.26
C GLY A 28 10.72 -20.50 9.81
N GLY A 29 9.75 -19.72 9.32
CA GLY A 29 9.81 -19.08 8.00
C GLY A 29 10.87 -17.98 7.94
N VAL A 30 10.92 -17.15 8.97
CA VAL A 30 12.03 -16.21 9.21
C VAL A 30 13.28 -17.00 9.59
N LYS A 31 14.37 -16.73 8.88
CA LYS A 31 15.70 -17.35 9.07
C LYS A 31 16.74 -16.36 9.60
N LYS A 32 16.53 -15.08 9.38
CA LYS A 32 17.42 -14.01 9.84
C LYS A 32 16.60 -12.75 10.07
N SER A 33 16.83 -12.09 11.19
CA SER A 33 16.30 -10.75 11.48
C SER A 33 17.47 -9.77 11.53
N VAL A 34 17.30 -8.61 10.89
CA VAL A 34 18.35 -7.58 10.76
C VAL A 34 17.80 -6.26 11.28
N PRO A 35 18.31 -5.77 12.43
CA PRO A 35 18.03 -4.42 12.88
C PRO A 35 18.56 -3.41 11.86
N VAL A 36 17.72 -2.46 11.46
CA VAL A 36 18.09 -1.34 10.56
C VAL A 36 18.19 -0.04 11.35
N THR A 37 17.39 0.08 12.41
CA THR A 37 17.50 1.12 13.44
C THR A 37 17.21 0.48 14.80
N ASP A 38 17.29 1.24 15.88
CA ASP A 38 16.95 0.77 17.24
C ASP A 38 15.50 0.26 17.34
N ASP A 39 14.61 0.80 16.51
CA ASP A 39 13.17 0.56 16.56
C ASP A 39 12.63 -0.24 15.35
N VAL A 40 13.49 -0.66 14.42
CA VAL A 40 13.09 -1.25 13.12
C VAL A 40 13.92 -2.46 12.77
N THR A 41 13.27 -3.60 12.57
CA THR A 41 13.90 -4.89 12.22
C THR A 41 13.31 -5.46 10.93
N LEU A 42 14.17 -5.93 10.03
CA LEU A 42 13.78 -6.62 8.80
C LEU A 42 13.93 -8.14 8.93
N ASP A 43 12.89 -8.87 8.55
CA ASP A 43 12.88 -10.33 8.58
C ASP A 43 13.14 -10.93 7.20
N PHE A 44 14.08 -11.87 7.14
CA PHE A 44 14.48 -12.55 5.91
C PHE A 44 14.29 -14.05 6.01
N GLY A 45 13.85 -14.65 4.91
CA GLY A 45 13.73 -16.08 4.74
C GLY A 45 15.03 -16.73 4.26
N ALA A 46 14.94 -18.02 3.96
CA ALA A 46 16.04 -18.72 3.29
C ALA A 46 16.37 -18.03 1.95
N ARG A 47 17.67 -17.96 1.62
CA ARG A 47 18.20 -17.29 0.42
C ARG A 47 18.04 -15.76 0.39
N GLY A 48 17.76 -15.13 1.54
CA GLY A 48 17.77 -13.67 1.67
C GLY A 48 16.52 -12.96 1.13
N ALA A 49 15.42 -13.68 0.89
CA ALA A 49 14.16 -13.04 0.53
C ALA A 49 13.59 -12.26 1.73
N LEU A 50 13.22 -10.99 1.53
CA LEU A 50 12.55 -10.18 2.55
C LEU A 50 11.13 -10.74 2.79
N LEU A 51 10.84 -11.07 4.04
CA LEU A 51 9.58 -11.69 4.48
C LEU A 51 8.72 -10.74 5.31
N GLY A 52 9.32 -9.85 6.09
CA GLY A 52 8.57 -8.93 6.92
C GLY A 52 9.39 -7.77 7.47
N LEU A 53 8.69 -6.90 8.17
CA LEU A 53 9.20 -5.73 8.87
C LEU A 53 8.53 -5.64 10.23
N GLU A 54 9.32 -5.52 11.28
CA GLU A 54 8.87 -5.22 12.63
C GLU A 54 9.26 -3.78 12.98
N VAL A 55 8.32 -3.05 13.56
CA VAL A 55 8.52 -1.71 14.11
C VAL A 55 8.14 -1.74 15.59
N MET A 56 9.14 -1.56 16.44
CA MET A 56 8.97 -1.33 17.87
C MET A 56 8.81 0.17 18.14
N ASN A 57 8.19 0.54 19.26
CA ASN A 57 7.88 1.93 19.58
C ASN A 57 7.19 2.63 18.38
N ALA A 58 6.24 1.93 17.76
CA ALA A 58 5.70 2.29 16.45
C ALA A 58 5.06 3.68 16.47
N SER A 59 4.47 4.09 17.60
CA SER A 59 3.94 5.43 17.78
C SER A 59 4.99 6.54 17.60
N LYS A 60 6.20 6.32 18.12
CA LYS A 60 7.36 7.22 17.95
C LYS A 60 7.86 7.22 16.50
N VAL A 61 8.00 6.04 15.89
CA VAL A 61 8.54 5.89 14.53
C VAL A 61 7.59 6.49 13.48
N LEU A 62 6.28 6.34 13.67
CA LEU A 62 5.25 6.73 12.70
C LEU A 62 4.57 8.06 13.02
N GLY A 63 4.75 8.59 14.23
CA GLY A 63 4.16 9.87 14.67
C GLY A 63 2.64 9.80 14.91
N ALA A 64 2.09 8.59 15.10
CA ALA A 64 0.67 8.36 15.35
C ALA A 64 0.48 7.11 16.20
N ALA A 65 -0.57 7.06 17.03
CA ALA A 65 -0.83 5.89 17.85
C ALA A 65 -1.14 4.66 16.98
N VAL A 66 -0.68 3.47 17.41
CA VAL A 66 -0.84 2.23 16.63
C VAL A 66 -2.30 1.95 16.24
N GLY A 67 -3.24 2.20 17.16
CA GLY A 67 -4.67 2.00 16.93
C GLY A 67 -5.30 2.95 15.91
N GLU A 68 -4.60 4.02 15.51
CA GLU A 68 -5.07 5.01 14.53
C GLU A 68 -4.55 4.72 13.11
N ILE A 69 -3.68 3.73 12.96
CA ILE A 69 -3.04 3.43 11.68
C ILE A 69 -4.02 2.70 10.78
N THR A 70 -4.30 3.31 9.63
CA THR A 70 -5.17 2.75 8.60
C THR A 70 -4.36 2.33 7.38
N LEU A 71 -4.64 1.13 6.87
CA LEU A 71 -3.97 0.61 5.68
C LEU A 71 -4.72 1.05 4.44
N ASN A 72 -4.09 1.96 3.70
CA ASN A 72 -4.61 2.40 2.43
C ASN A 72 -3.94 1.65 1.29
N THR A 73 -4.76 1.10 0.39
CA THR A 73 -4.23 0.53 -0.85
C THR A 73 -3.89 1.65 -1.83
N LEU A 74 -2.62 1.69 -2.24
CA LEU A 74 -2.14 2.62 -3.26
C LEU A 74 -2.19 1.98 -4.65
N MET A 75 -2.25 2.82 -5.67
CA MET A 75 -2.18 2.39 -7.06
C MET A 75 -1.42 3.39 -7.92
N GLY A 76 -0.64 2.86 -8.87
CA GLY A 76 -0.02 3.65 -9.91
C GLY A 76 -0.91 3.76 -11.15
N VAL A 77 -0.34 4.36 -12.20
CA VAL A 77 -1.03 4.58 -13.48
C VAL A 77 -1.55 3.29 -14.11
N ARG A 78 -0.78 2.20 -14.04
CA ARG A 78 -1.15 0.92 -14.67
C ARG A 78 -2.36 0.29 -14.00
N GLU A 79 -2.35 0.23 -12.67
CA GLU A 79 -3.44 -0.34 -11.89
C GLU A 79 -4.70 0.51 -12.01
N ALA A 80 -4.56 1.85 -11.99
CA ALA A 80 -5.67 2.77 -12.17
C ALA A 80 -6.29 2.70 -13.57
N ALA A 81 -5.45 2.54 -14.61
CA ALA A 81 -5.91 2.34 -15.99
C ALA A 81 -6.67 1.02 -16.17
N ALA A 82 -6.19 -0.06 -15.56
CA ALA A 82 -6.87 -1.35 -15.55
C ALA A 82 -8.24 -1.25 -14.86
N LEU A 83 -8.32 -0.55 -13.73
CA LEU A 83 -9.58 -0.28 -13.02
C LEU A 83 -10.57 0.54 -13.87
N ALA A 84 -10.07 1.46 -14.68
CA ALA A 84 -10.86 2.26 -15.62
C ALA A 84 -11.20 1.53 -16.93
N GLY A 85 -10.65 0.33 -17.17
CA GLY A 85 -10.84 -0.44 -18.40
C GLY A 85 -10.19 0.18 -19.63
N VAL A 86 -9.10 0.93 -19.47
CA VAL A 86 -8.41 1.65 -20.56
C VAL A 86 -6.91 1.38 -20.58
N ARG A 87 -6.24 1.74 -21.68
CA ARG A 87 -4.77 1.70 -21.75
C ARG A 87 -4.15 2.78 -20.84
N PRO A 88 -2.94 2.56 -20.28
CA PRO A 88 -2.28 3.53 -19.40
C PRO A 88 -2.16 4.95 -19.98
N SER A 89 -1.85 5.09 -21.27
CA SER A 89 -1.76 6.39 -21.95
C SER A 89 -3.12 7.11 -22.00
N ASN A 90 -4.20 6.38 -22.30
CA ASN A 90 -5.56 6.90 -22.30
C ASN A 90 -6.00 7.28 -20.89
N PHE A 91 -5.62 6.51 -19.87
CA PHE A 91 -5.90 6.86 -18.48
C PHE A 91 -5.28 8.22 -18.11
N VAL A 92 -4.01 8.42 -18.45
CA VAL A 92 -3.31 9.69 -18.17
C VAL A 92 -4.01 10.86 -18.85
N ARG A 93 -4.30 10.74 -20.14
CA ARG A 93 -4.92 11.79 -20.95
C ARG A 93 -6.37 12.08 -20.56
N ASP A 94 -7.18 11.03 -20.42
CA ASP A 94 -8.65 11.16 -20.33
C ASP A 94 -9.14 11.27 -18.88
N TYR A 95 -8.31 10.93 -17.90
CA TYR A 95 -8.64 10.94 -16.47
C TYR A 95 -7.65 11.76 -15.66
N ALA A 96 -6.39 11.35 -15.58
CA ALA A 96 -5.43 11.88 -14.62
C ALA A 96 -4.95 13.32 -14.88
N GLN A 97 -5.30 13.91 -16.03
CA GLN A 97 -5.05 15.33 -16.34
C GLN A 97 -6.25 16.23 -16.04
N ARG A 98 -7.41 15.66 -15.70
CA ARG A 98 -8.62 16.44 -15.43
C ARG A 98 -8.52 17.10 -14.06
N SER A 99 -9.03 18.33 -13.97
CA SER A 99 -9.09 19.09 -12.71
C SER A 99 -10.02 18.47 -11.67
N ASP A 100 -11.00 17.67 -12.11
CA ASP A 100 -11.94 16.97 -11.24
C ASP A 100 -11.46 15.58 -10.78
N PHE A 101 -10.30 15.12 -11.27
CA PHE A 101 -9.73 13.84 -10.89
C PHE A 101 -8.93 13.95 -9.59
N PRO A 102 -8.87 12.90 -8.75
CA PRO A 102 -8.07 12.92 -7.52
C PRO A 102 -6.61 13.32 -7.76
N ARG A 103 -6.09 14.20 -6.90
CA ARG A 103 -4.67 14.55 -6.89
C ARG A 103 -3.84 13.34 -6.46
N PRO A 104 -2.66 13.12 -7.04
CA PRO A 104 -1.77 12.07 -6.58
C PRO A 104 -1.32 12.32 -5.14
N VAL A 105 -1.20 11.26 -4.35
CA VAL A 105 -0.63 11.33 -2.99
C VAL A 105 0.88 11.41 -3.02
N VAL A 106 1.52 10.87 -4.07
CA VAL A 106 2.95 11.01 -4.30
C VAL A 106 3.27 10.98 -5.79
N GLU A 107 4.31 11.71 -6.17
CA GLU A 107 4.90 11.68 -7.50
C GLU A 107 6.30 11.09 -7.42
N LEU A 108 6.47 9.88 -7.96
CA LEU A 108 7.75 9.19 -8.01
C LEU A 108 8.33 9.27 -9.43
N ALA A 109 9.62 8.95 -9.57
CA ALA A 109 10.24 8.79 -10.89
C ALA A 109 9.54 7.72 -11.77
N SER A 110 8.93 6.72 -11.13
CA SER A 110 8.13 5.67 -11.79
C SER A 110 6.71 6.12 -12.16
N GLY A 111 6.27 7.30 -11.71
CA GLY A 111 4.98 7.89 -12.01
C GLY A 111 4.20 8.33 -10.77
N ARG A 112 2.98 8.78 -11.03
CA ARG A 112 2.03 9.26 -10.02
C ARG A 112 1.33 8.09 -9.33
N ILE A 113 1.07 8.25 -8.03
CA ILE A 113 0.38 7.27 -7.18
C ILE A 113 -0.84 7.92 -6.53
N TRP A 114 -1.94 7.16 -6.46
CA TRP A 114 -3.20 7.56 -5.85
C TRP A 114 -3.66 6.57 -4.79
N LEU A 115 -4.55 7.03 -3.90
CA LEU A 115 -5.37 6.14 -3.09
C LEU A 115 -6.36 5.41 -4.00
N ARG A 116 -6.39 4.07 -3.94
CA ARG A 116 -7.32 3.24 -4.71
C ARG A 116 -8.77 3.68 -4.52
N SER A 117 -9.16 3.92 -3.27
CA SER A 117 -10.53 4.31 -2.89
C SER A 117 -10.99 5.58 -3.60
N GLN A 118 -10.12 6.58 -3.73
CA GLN A 118 -10.44 7.84 -4.41
C GLN A 118 -10.65 7.65 -5.91
N VAL A 119 -9.81 6.82 -6.55
CA VAL A 119 -9.93 6.51 -7.99
C VAL A 119 -11.21 5.72 -8.25
N GLU A 120 -11.50 4.71 -7.43
CA GLU A 120 -12.71 3.90 -7.52
C GLU A 120 -13.98 4.76 -7.39
N GLU A 121 -14.00 5.66 -6.41
CA GLU A 121 -15.11 6.58 -6.18
C GLU A 121 -15.33 7.50 -7.38
N TYR A 122 -14.25 8.12 -7.91
CA TYR A 122 -14.32 8.96 -9.09
C TYR A 122 -14.93 8.21 -10.29
N LEU A 123 -14.43 7.00 -10.58
CA LEU A 123 -14.92 6.20 -11.70
C LEU A 123 -16.37 5.75 -11.50
N ARG A 124 -16.78 5.48 -10.25
CA ARG A 124 -18.15 5.13 -9.91
C ARG A 124 -19.11 6.30 -10.17
N VAL A 125 -18.76 7.49 -9.70
CA VAL A 125 -19.56 8.71 -9.92
C VAL A 125 -19.66 9.03 -11.41
N ARG A 126 -18.55 8.97 -12.14
CA ARG A 126 -18.53 9.24 -13.59
C ARG A 126 -19.38 8.24 -14.37
N ARG A 127 -19.30 6.94 -14.06
CA ARG A 127 -20.15 5.91 -14.68
C ARG A 127 -21.64 6.14 -14.43
N ARG A 128 -22.03 6.62 -13.24
CA ARG A 128 -23.42 6.97 -12.94
C ARG A 128 -23.91 8.16 -13.78
N ARG A 129 -23.08 9.20 -13.92
CA ARG A 129 -23.39 10.37 -14.76
C ARG A 129 -23.61 9.99 -16.22
N LEU A 130 -22.74 9.14 -16.79
CA LEU A 130 -22.85 8.67 -18.17
C LEU A 130 -24.05 7.77 -18.44
N LYS A 131 -24.62 7.11 -17.42
CA LYS A 131 -25.84 6.29 -17.55
C LYS A 131 -27.13 7.10 -17.43
N ALA A 132 -27.04 8.30 -16.86
CA ALA A 132 -28.18 9.19 -16.64
C ALA A 132 -28.35 10.24 -17.76
N SER A 133 -27.41 10.27 -18.70
CA SER A 133 -27.38 11.10 -19.92
C SER A 133 -27.69 10.25 -21.14
#